data_AF-A0A947G3I7-F1
#
_entry.id   AF-A0A947G3I7-F1
#
_cell.length_a   1.000
_cell.length_b   1.000
_cell.length_c   1.000
_cell.angle_alpha   90.00
_cell.angle_beta   90.00
_cell.angle_gamma   90.00
#
_symmetry.space_group_name_H-M   'P 1'
#
loop_
_entity.id
_entity.type
_entity.pdbx_description
1 polymer ?
#
loop_
_entity_poly.entity_id
_entity_poly.type
_entity_poly.pdbx_seq_one_letter_code
_entity_poly.pdbx_strand_id
1 'polypeptide(L)'
;IMALRSARNAGIKVPKKTIDRSVAYVRQCHNPDGGFKYMLQAGGSAWPRTAAGVASLFYAGIYEDDSIDRGLEYLMRTAMPGRPSSGQAHFYYGHYYAVQAMYLAGGESWQKWWPAVWEELLKRQASNGGWLDHYAGGAYSSAMSLIVLQMPKRYLPIFQK
;
A
#
# COMPACT_ATOMS: atom_id res chain seq x y z
N ILE A 1 -8.88 5.65 -7.85
CA ILE A 1 -7.82 5.37 -8.87
C ILE A 1 -7.84 3.91 -9.30
N MET A 2 -7.76 2.94 -8.38
CA MET A 2 -7.75 1.51 -8.72
C MET A 2 -8.87 1.09 -9.67
N ALA A 3 -10.12 1.45 -9.38
CA ALA A 3 -11.25 1.16 -10.27
C ALA A 3 -11.10 1.78 -11.69
N LEU A 4 -10.54 2.99 -11.78
CA LEU A 4 -10.28 3.66 -13.06
C LEU A 4 -9.17 2.95 -13.85
N ARG A 5 -8.14 2.43 -13.16
CA ARG A 5 -7.10 1.60 -13.77
C ARG A 5 -7.68 0.26 -14.24
N SER A 6 -8.50 -0.39 -13.43
CA SER A 6 -9.19 -1.63 -13.82
C SER A 6 -10.11 -1.43 -15.03
N ALA A 7 -10.85 -0.32 -15.09
CA ALA A 7 -11.67 0.03 -16.25
C ALA A 7 -10.81 0.14 -17.53
N ARG A 8 -9.67 0.85 -17.46
CA ARG A 8 -8.72 0.93 -18.59
C ARG A 8 -8.17 -0.45 -18.98
N ASN A 9 -7.80 -1.28 -18.01
CA ASN A 9 -7.32 -2.64 -18.27
C ASN A 9 -8.40 -3.53 -18.94
N ALA A 10 -9.68 -3.27 -18.66
CA ALA A 10 -10.81 -3.92 -19.31
C ALA A 10 -11.20 -3.30 -20.67
N GLY A 11 -10.41 -2.36 -21.20
CA GLY A 11 -10.70 -1.68 -22.48
C GLY A 11 -11.73 -0.55 -22.39
N ILE A 12 -12.22 -0.21 -21.20
CA ILE A 12 -13.16 0.90 -20.99
C ILE A 12 -12.36 2.21 -21.00
N LYS A 13 -12.73 3.11 -21.92
CA LYS A 13 -12.09 4.43 -22.05
C LYS A 13 -12.35 5.27 -20.80
N VAL A 14 -11.28 5.65 -20.11
CA VAL A 14 -11.33 6.61 -19.00
C VAL A 14 -10.73 7.95 -19.46
N PRO A 15 -11.47 9.07 -19.40
CA PRO A 15 -10.93 10.38 -19.76
C PRO A 15 -9.74 10.76 -18.90
N LYS A 16 -8.69 11.34 -19.51
CA LYS A 16 -7.48 11.80 -18.79
C LYS A 16 -7.82 12.74 -17.64
N LYS A 17 -8.74 13.69 -17.86
CA LYS A 17 -9.21 14.65 -16.84
C LYS A 17 -9.74 13.95 -15.58
N THR A 18 -10.32 12.76 -15.71
CA THR A 18 -10.80 11.96 -14.57
C THR A 18 -9.63 11.41 -13.74
N ILE A 19 -8.57 10.92 -14.40
CA ILE A 19 -7.33 10.51 -13.74
C ILE A 19 -6.67 11.71 -13.05
N ASP A 20 -6.51 12.83 -13.77
CA ASP A 20 -5.86 14.04 -13.26
C ASP A 20 -6.54 14.56 -11.99
N ARG A 21 -7.88 14.60 -11.98
CA ARG A 21 -8.66 14.99 -10.77
C ARG A 21 -8.45 14.02 -9.61
N SER A 22 -8.35 12.72 -9.90
CA SER A 22 -8.12 11.72 -8.86
C SER A 22 -6.72 11.82 -8.26
N VAL A 23 -5.70 12.12 -9.06
CA VAL A 23 -4.33 12.38 -8.60
C VAL A 23 -4.30 13.66 -7.75
N ALA A 24 -4.94 14.74 -8.22
CA ALA A 24 -5.03 15.99 -7.47
C ALA A 24 -5.69 15.81 -6.10
N TYR A 25 -6.77 15.01 -6.02
CA TYR A 25 -7.42 14.67 -4.75
C TYR A 25 -6.48 13.95 -3.79
N VAL A 26 -5.76 12.92 -4.27
CA VAL A 26 -4.81 12.17 -3.43
C VAL A 26 -3.68 13.05 -2.93
N ARG A 27 -3.14 13.95 -3.76
CA ARG A 27 -2.12 14.93 -3.34
C ARG A 27 -2.63 15.87 -2.24
N GLN A 28 -3.90 16.31 -2.32
CA GLN A 28 -4.50 17.15 -1.27
C GLN A 28 -4.77 16.38 0.04
N CYS A 29 -4.71 15.04 0.02
CA CYS A 29 -4.72 14.21 1.23
C CYS A 29 -3.33 14.04 1.86
N HIS A 30 -2.25 14.52 1.23
CA HIS A 30 -0.91 14.49 1.81
C HIS A 30 -0.77 15.59 2.88
N ASN A 31 -0.35 15.20 4.08
CA ASN A 31 -0.20 16.07 5.23
C ASN A 31 1.27 16.51 5.42
N PRO A 32 1.52 17.60 6.17
CA PRO A 32 2.88 18.10 6.42
C PRO A 32 3.84 17.10 7.10
N ASP A 33 3.34 16.07 7.77
CA ASP A 33 4.17 15.04 8.42
C ASP A 33 4.70 13.96 7.44
N GLY A 34 4.30 14.05 6.16
CA GLY A 34 4.64 13.10 5.10
C GLY A 34 3.61 11.98 4.90
N GLY A 35 2.59 11.90 5.75
CA GLY A 35 1.57 10.86 5.66
C GLY A 35 0.30 11.32 4.95
N PHE A 36 -0.66 10.40 4.76
CA PHE A 36 -1.92 10.71 4.10
C PHE A 36 -3.12 10.58 5.06
N LYS A 37 -4.03 11.57 5.00
CA LYS A 37 -5.36 11.50 5.63
C LYS A 37 -6.36 10.77 4.72
N TYR A 38 -7.50 10.41 5.28
CA TYR A 38 -8.52 9.63 4.55
C TYR A 38 -9.28 10.46 3.51
N MET A 39 -9.64 11.68 3.88
CA MET A 39 -10.41 12.60 3.06
C MET A 39 -10.03 14.04 3.38
N LEU A 40 -10.35 14.97 2.48
CA LEU A 40 -9.91 16.37 2.59
C LEU A 40 -10.35 17.05 3.89
N GLN A 41 -11.58 16.78 4.32
CA GLN A 41 -12.23 17.55 5.38
C GLN A 41 -11.83 17.19 6.81
N ALA A 42 -11.17 16.05 7.05
CA ALA A 42 -10.72 15.71 8.41
C ALA A 42 -9.69 14.57 8.45
N GLY A 43 -8.85 14.62 9.49
CA GLY A 43 -8.07 13.48 9.97
C GLY A 43 -6.55 13.68 9.89
N GLY A 44 -5.84 13.06 10.84
CA GLY A 44 -4.38 12.94 10.79
C GLY A 44 -3.92 11.87 9.82
N SER A 45 -2.62 11.78 9.63
CA SER A 45 -1.99 10.72 8.85
C SER A 45 -2.15 9.37 9.53
N ALA A 46 -2.22 8.29 8.73
CA ALA A 46 -2.10 6.94 9.24
C ALA A 46 -1.40 6.08 8.19
N TRP A 47 -0.48 5.23 8.64
CA TRP A 47 0.37 4.45 7.73
C TRP A 47 -0.41 3.59 6.70
N PRO A 48 -1.58 2.97 6.97
CA PRO A 48 -2.30 2.21 5.95
C PRO A 48 -2.86 3.12 4.86
N ARG A 49 -3.24 4.36 5.23
CA ARG A 49 -3.71 5.39 4.29
C ARG A 49 -2.57 5.95 3.48
N THR A 50 -1.41 6.20 4.11
CA THR A 50 -0.18 6.58 3.42
C THR A 50 0.20 5.53 2.37
N ALA A 51 0.22 4.25 2.75
CA ALA A 51 0.50 3.14 1.82
C ALA A 51 -0.46 3.13 0.63
N ALA A 52 -1.76 3.23 0.89
CA ALA A 52 -2.77 3.27 -0.16
C ALA A 52 -2.66 4.52 -1.06
N GLY A 53 -2.32 5.68 -0.49
CA GLY A 53 -2.09 6.93 -1.22
C GLY A 53 -0.92 6.83 -2.18
N VAL A 54 0.25 6.41 -1.68
CA VAL A 54 1.47 6.23 -2.49
C VAL A 54 1.24 5.20 -3.60
N ALA A 55 0.71 4.02 -3.26
CA ALA A 55 0.39 3.00 -4.25
C ALA A 55 -0.58 3.53 -5.32
N SER A 56 -1.60 4.31 -4.91
CA SER A 56 -2.55 4.91 -5.85
C SER A 56 -1.88 5.90 -6.81
N LEU A 57 -0.90 6.70 -6.37
CA LEU A 57 -0.16 7.61 -7.24
C LEU A 57 0.67 6.84 -8.26
N PHE A 58 1.41 5.82 -7.83
CA PHE A 58 2.12 4.93 -8.76
C PHE A 58 1.16 4.28 -9.76
N TYR A 59 -0.01 3.81 -9.30
CA TYR A 59 -0.99 3.22 -10.19
C TYR A 59 -1.65 4.24 -11.13
N ALA A 60 -1.65 5.52 -10.80
CA ALA A 60 -2.06 6.57 -11.73
C ALA A 60 -0.98 6.92 -12.78
N GLY A 61 0.21 6.31 -12.69
CA GLY A 61 1.34 6.58 -13.59
C GLY A 61 2.20 7.77 -13.13
N ILE A 62 2.12 8.15 -11.85
CA ILE A 62 2.97 9.16 -11.24
C ILE A 62 4.12 8.42 -10.54
N TYR A 63 5.34 8.63 -11.03
CA TYR A 63 6.54 7.97 -10.49
C TYR A 63 7.49 8.93 -9.77
N GLU A 64 7.35 10.24 -10.03
CA GLU A 64 8.15 11.30 -9.43
C GLU A 64 7.21 12.36 -8.85
N ASP A 65 7.18 12.49 -7.52
CA ASP A 65 6.33 13.42 -6.78
C ASP A 65 6.79 13.54 -5.32
N ASP A 66 6.88 14.76 -4.77
CA ASP A 66 7.24 14.99 -3.36
C ASP A 66 6.34 14.23 -2.38
N SER A 67 5.06 14.05 -2.72
CA SER A 67 4.13 13.26 -1.88
C SER A 67 4.37 11.76 -1.92
N ILE A 68 5.03 11.24 -2.96
CA ILE A 68 5.49 9.85 -3.02
C ILE A 68 6.71 9.71 -2.12
N ASP A 69 7.72 10.55 -2.31
CA ASP A 69 9.00 10.44 -1.59
C ASP A 69 8.79 10.54 -0.07
N ARG A 70 8.07 11.58 0.36
CA ARG A 70 7.74 11.79 1.79
C ARG A 70 6.79 10.73 2.33
N GLY A 71 5.90 10.20 1.48
CA GLY A 71 5.04 9.06 1.81
C GLY A 71 5.83 7.78 2.08
N LEU A 72 6.84 7.48 1.26
CA LEU A 72 7.73 6.34 1.45
C LEU A 72 8.55 6.50 2.73
N GLU A 73 9.13 7.67 2.97
CA GLU A 73 9.83 7.99 4.22
C GLU A 73 8.94 7.83 5.46
N TYR A 74 7.70 8.31 5.38
CA TYR A 74 6.71 8.15 6.44
C TYR A 74 6.47 6.66 6.75
N LEU A 75 6.31 5.82 5.72
CA LEU A 75 6.12 4.37 5.88
C LEU A 75 7.34 3.70 6.51
N MET A 76 8.55 4.02 6.04
CA MET A 76 9.80 3.50 6.59
C MET A 76 9.99 3.89 8.07
N ARG A 77 9.51 5.08 8.46
CA ARG A 77 9.56 5.55 9.84
C ARG A 77 8.51 4.88 10.74
N THR A 78 7.28 4.75 10.26
CA THR A 78 6.10 4.46 11.11
C THR A 78 5.57 3.03 11.01
N ALA A 79 5.86 2.31 9.93
CA ALA A 79 5.27 1.02 9.61
C ALA A 79 6.26 -0.04 9.13
N MET A 80 7.56 0.22 9.29
CA MET A 80 8.60 -0.75 8.93
C MET A 80 8.34 -2.09 9.65
N PRO A 81 8.20 -3.20 8.90
CA PRO A 81 7.97 -4.51 9.50
C PRO A 81 9.10 -4.91 10.47
N GLY A 82 8.76 -5.74 11.46
CA GLY A 82 9.71 -6.24 12.46
C GLY A 82 10.06 -5.25 13.58
N ARG A 83 9.49 -4.03 13.57
CA ARG A 83 9.59 -3.11 14.70
C ARG A 83 8.49 -3.37 15.73
N PRO A 84 8.76 -3.16 17.04
CA PRO A 84 7.70 -3.17 18.05
C PRO A 84 6.71 -2.06 17.71
N SER A 85 5.54 -2.44 17.23
CA SER A 85 4.48 -1.51 16.94
C SER A 85 3.23 -1.99 17.66
N SER A 86 2.78 -1.20 18.62
CA SER A 86 1.55 -1.42 19.36
C SER A 86 0.38 -1.38 18.39
N GLY A 87 -0.27 -2.52 18.16
CA GLY A 87 -1.59 -2.61 17.52
C GLY A 87 -1.76 -1.73 16.28
N GLN A 88 -1.11 -2.09 15.18
CA GLN A 88 -1.34 -1.38 13.92
C GLN A 88 -2.76 -1.71 13.41
N ALA A 89 -3.70 -0.80 13.64
CA ALA A 89 -5.03 -0.89 13.03
C ALA A 89 -4.88 -1.08 11.50
N HIS A 90 -5.66 -2.00 10.94
CA HIS A 90 -5.61 -2.37 9.52
C HIS A 90 -4.24 -2.93 9.07
N PHE A 91 -3.56 -3.72 9.92
CA PHE A 91 -2.27 -4.35 9.64
C PHE A 91 -2.17 -5.01 8.25
N TYR A 92 -3.03 -5.98 7.95
CA TYR A 92 -2.95 -6.72 6.68
C TYR A 92 -3.28 -5.84 5.47
N TYR A 93 -4.26 -4.94 5.60
CA TYR A 93 -4.60 -3.95 4.58
C TYR A 93 -3.42 -3.02 4.27
N GLY A 94 -2.78 -2.49 5.32
CA GLY A 94 -1.70 -1.55 5.17
C GLY A 94 -0.48 -2.21 4.54
N HIS A 95 -0.10 -3.41 4.96
CA HIS A 95 1.01 -4.14 4.35
C HIS A 95 0.72 -4.57 2.90
N TYR A 96 -0.54 -4.89 2.58
CA TYR A 96 -0.95 -5.14 1.19
C TYR A 96 -0.63 -3.95 0.29
N TYR A 97 -0.95 -2.72 0.68
CA TYR A 97 -0.59 -1.54 -0.12
C TYR A 97 0.88 -1.15 0.00
N ALA A 98 1.47 -1.29 1.19
CA ALA A 98 2.84 -0.87 1.43
C ALA A 98 3.83 -1.70 0.61
N VAL A 99 3.63 -3.03 0.54
CA VAL A 99 4.51 -3.88 -0.28
C VAL A 99 4.45 -3.49 -1.76
N GLN A 100 3.29 -3.05 -2.27
CA GLN A 100 3.14 -2.57 -3.64
C GLN A 100 3.85 -1.23 -3.85
N ALA A 101 3.68 -0.28 -2.92
CA ALA A 101 4.35 1.00 -2.95
C ALA A 101 5.88 0.83 -2.93
N MET A 102 6.40 0.01 -2.02
CA MET A 102 7.84 -0.26 -1.91
C MET A 102 8.38 -1.00 -3.14
N TYR A 103 7.62 -1.93 -3.70
CA TYR A 103 8.01 -2.65 -4.91
C TYR A 103 8.06 -1.74 -6.15
N LEU A 104 7.06 -0.85 -6.31
CA LEU A 104 7.00 0.11 -7.41
C LEU A 104 8.11 1.16 -7.27
N ALA A 105 8.35 1.67 -6.07
CA ALA A 105 9.49 2.54 -5.76
C ALA A 105 10.84 1.85 -6.07
N GLY A 106 10.96 0.55 -5.79
CA GLY A 106 12.19 -0.20 -6.02
C GLY A 106 13.32 0.24 -5.09
N GLY A 107 14.56 0.07 -5.55
CA GLY A 107 15.76 0.53 -4.86
C GLY A 107 15.86 0.07 -3.40
N GLU A 108 16.36 0.97 -2.56
CA GLU A 108 16.56 0.72 -1.13
C GLU A 108 15.24 0.46 -0.38
N SER A 109 14.16 1.14 -0.76
CA SER A 109 12.81 0.95 -0.21
C SER A 109 12.36 -0.51 -0.34
N TRP A 110 12.49 -1.09 -1.53
CA TRP A 110 12.17 -2.50 -1.76
C TRP A 110 13.13 -3.45 -1.02
N GLN A 111 14.44 -3.20 -1.13
CA GLN A 111 15.47 -4.05 -0.54
C GLN A 111 15.34 -4.17 0.98
N LYS A 112 14.89 -3.10 1.65
CA LYS A 112 14.63 -3.11 3.09
C LYS A 112 13.27 -3.74 3.42
N TRP A 113 12.20 -3.31 2.75
CA TRP A 113 10.84 -3.67 3.14
C TRP A 113 10.50 -5.14 2.89
N TRP A 114 10.92 -5.68 1.74
CA TRP A 114 10.58 -7.05 1.33
C TRP A 114 11.01 -8.13 2.32
N PRO A 115 12.31 -8.26 2.68
CA PRO A 115 12.74 -9.28 3.64
C PRO A 115 12.05 -9.12 5.00
N ALA A 116 11.84 -7.87 5.44
CA ALA A 116 11.21 -7.59 6.71
C ALA A 116 9.73 -8.01 6.76
N VAL A 117 8.93 -7.67 5.73
CA VAL A 117 7.51 -8.05 5.70
C VAL A 117 7.32 -9.56 5.52
N TRP A 118 8.22 -10.19 4.76
CA TRP A 118 8.27 -11.64 4.60
C TRP A 118 8.47 -12.32 5.97
N GLU A 119 9.50 -11.92 6.71
CA GLU A 119 9.81 -12.47 8.02
C GLU A 119 8.69 -12.22 9.03
N GLU A 120 8.13 -11.02 9.06
CA GLU A 120 7.02 -10.69 9.97
C GLU A 120 5.77 -11.52 9.69
N LEU A 121 5.40 -11.72 8.42
CA LEU A 121 4.24 -12.55 8.07
C LEU A 121 4.48 -14.02 8.41
N LEU A 122 5.68 -14.56 8.17
CA LEU A 122 5.99 -15.95 8.56
C LEU A 122 5.90 -16.15 10.07
N LYS A 123 6.41 -15.21 10.87
CA LYS A 123 6.31 -15.28 12.34
C LYS A 123 4.87 -15.21 12.85
N ARG A 124 3.98 -14.56 12.10
CA ARG A 124 2.55 -14.41 12.44
C ARG A 124 1.68 -15.56 11.95
N GLN A 125 2.20 -16.46 11.12
CA GLN A 125 1.42 -17.58 10.59
C GLN A 125 1.07 -18.54 11.72
N ALA A 126 -0.21 -18.89 11.84
CA ALA A 126 -0.68 -19.90 12.78
C ALA A 126 -0.32 -21.32 12.31
N SER A 127 -0.36 -22.28 13.23
CA SER A 127 -0.05 -23.69 12.93
C SER A 127 -0.96 -24.33 11.88
N ASN A 128 -2.17 -23.80 11.67
CA ASN A 128 -3.08 -24.23 10.60
C ASN A 128 -2.74 -23.62 9.22
N GLY A 129 -1.62 -22.88 9.11
CA GLY A 129 -1.17 -22.22 7.89
C GLY A 129 -1.86 -20.89 7.59
N GLY A 130 -2.82 -20.47 8.40
CA GLY A 130 -3.55 -19.22 8.23
C GLY A 130 -2.98 -18.05 9.02
N TRP A 131 -3.57 -16.88 8.79
CA TRP A 131 -3.41 -15.68 9.61
C TRP A 131 -4.74 -15.31 10.24
N LEU A 132 -4.69 -14.62 11.38
CA LEU A 132 -5.88 -14.13 12.05
C LEU A 132 -5.81 -12.60 12.19
N ASP A 133 -6.87 -11.96 11.71
CA ASP A 133 -7.22 -10.60 12.10
C ASP A 133 -8.47 -10.70 12.98
N HIS A 134 -8.43 -10.15 14.20
CA HIS A 134 -9.52 -10.27 15.17
C HIS A 134 -10.76 -9.44 14.78
N TYR A 135 -10.64 -8.50 13.85
CA TYR A 135 -11.76 -7.67 13.38
C TYR A 135 -12.30 -8.15 12.03
N ALA A 136 -11.42 -8.49 11.09
CA ALA A 136 -11.79 -8.87 9.72
C ALA A 136 -11.82 -10.39 9.47
N GLY A 137 -11.29 -11.19 10.39
CA GLY A 137 -11.30 -12.65 10.32
C GLY A 137 -10.13 -13.28 9.56
N GLY A 138 -10.06 -14.62 9.64
CA GLY A 138 -8.94 -15.40 9.11
C GLY A 138 -8.88 -15.49 7.59
N ALA A 139 -10.03 -15.54 6.91
CA ALA A 139 -10.08 -15.61 5.45
C ALA A 139 -9.47 -14.35 4.81
N TYR A 140 -9.84 -13.18 5.33
CA TYR A 140 -9.34 -11.88 4.88
C TYR A 140 -7.82 -11.76 5.06
N SER A 141 -7.35 -11.99 6.29
CA SER A 141 -5.93 -11.84 6.64
C SER A 141 -5.04 -12.85 5.94
N SER A 142 -5.51 -14.10 5.78
CA SER A 142 -4.79 -15.12 5.03
C SER A 142 -4.66 -14.76 3.55
N ALA A 143 -5.75 -14.30 2.92
CA ALA A 143 -5.71 -13.86 1.52
C ALA A 143 -4.74 -12.69 1.31
N MET A 144 -4.80 -11.66 2.17
CA MET A 144 -3.89 -10.52 2.11
C MET A 144 -2.42 -10.95 2.29
N SER A 145 -2.15 -11.80 3.29
CA SER A 145 -0.79 -12.29 3.56
C SER A 145 -0.23 -13.07 2.39
N LEU A 146 -1.02 -13.97 1.80
CA LEU A 146 -0.61 -14.73 0.62
C LEU A 146 -0.31 -13.84 -0.59
N ILE A 147 -1.11 -12.79 -0.83
CA ILE A 147 -0.84 -11.83 -1.91
C ILE A 147 0.47 -11.08 -1.64
N VAL A 148 0.71 -10.63 -0.41
CA VAL A 148 1.96 -9.96 -0.03
C VAL A 148 3.15 -10.89 -0.27
N LEU A 149 3.09 -12.15 0.21
CA LEU A 149 4.17 -13.13 0.07
C LEU A 149 4.45 -13.51 -1.40
N GLN A 150 3.50 -13.30 -2.31
CA GLN A 150 3.64 -13.56 -3.74
C GLN A 150 4.09 -12.36 -4.55
N MET A 151 4.32 -11.19 -3.93
CA MET A 151 4.71 -9.96 -4.65
C MET A 151 5.89 -10.16 -5.62
N PRO A 152 6.99 -10.87 -5.27
CA PRO A 152 8.11 -11.09 -6.20
C PRO A 152 7.74 -11.92 -7.43
N LYS A 153 6.67 -12.72 -7.36
CA LYS A 153 6.21 -13.56 -8.48
C LYS A 153 5.41 -12.78 -9.51
N ARG A 154 4.85 -11.61 -9.16
CA ARG A 154 4.16 -10.69 -10.08
C ARG A 154 3.00 -11.34 -10.86
N TYR A 155 2.30 -12.28 -10.24
CA TYR A 155 1.23 -13.02 -10.91
C TYR A 155 0.01 -12.16 -11.25
N LEU A 156 -0.25 -11.08 -10.51
CA LEU A 156 -1.33 -10.17 -10.85
C LEU A 156 -0.87 -9.18 -11.93
N PRO A 157 -1.65 -8.95 -13.00
CA PRO A 157 -1.31 -7.99 -14.06
C PRO A 157 -1.02 -6.58 -13.53
N ILE A 158 -1.64 -6.21 -12.40
CA ILE A 158 -1.41 -4.91 -11.77
C ILE A 158 0.00 -4.77 -11.16
N PHE A 159 0.71 -5.87 -10.91
CA PHE A 159 2.08 -5.89 -10.39
C PHE A 159 3.15 -6.03 -11.47
N GLN A 160 2.76 -6.12 -12.74
CA GLN A 160 3.68 -6.14 -13.87
C GLN A 160 4.13 -4.70 -14.18
N LYS A 161 5.44 -4.53 -14.40
CA LYS A 161 6.08 -3.26 -14.76
C LYS A 161 6.06 -3.08 -16.27
#